data_AF-W8EC42-F1
#
_entry.id   AF-W8EC42-F1
#
_cell.length_a   1.000
_cell.length_b   1.000
_cell.length_c   1.000
_cell.angle_alpha   90.00
_cell.angle_beta   90.00
_cell.angle_gamma   90.00
#
_symmetry.space_group_name_H-M   'P 1'
#
loop_
_entity.id
_entity.type
_entity.pdbx_description
1 polymer ?
#
loop_
_entity_poly.entity_id
_entity_poly.type
_entity_poly.pdbx_seq_one_letter_code
_entity_poly.pdbx_strand_id
1 'polypeptide(L)'
;LVIKFKNFYFQSRSYIGLLGVFLLIILVIIYSFIYGSYYSVSYNSLSVLWFLAVASISSYSLLCAGWGSYNNYSFLSSVRCAFGSVSFEACFMCVVIFCSLCYCSYNLIDFYYSCWWSLLLFPLI
;
A
#
# COMPACT_ATOMS: atom_id res chain seq x y z
N LEU A 1 -9.01 -33.31 -7.46
CA LEU A 1 -8.86 -32.51 -8.70
C LEU A 1 -10.24 -32.03 -9.14
N VAL A 2 -10.68 -30.87 -8.66
CA VAL A 2 -11.93 -30.27 -9.12
C VAL A 2 -11.61 -29.46 -10.37
N ILE A 3 -11.82 -30.07 -11.54
CA ILE A 3 -11.64 -29.43 -12.84
C ILE A 3 -12.81 -28.46 -13.03
N LYS A 4 -12.58 -27.17 -12.73
CA LYS A 4 -13.52 -26.10 -13.08
C LYS A 4 -13.29 -25.71 -14.54
N PHE A 5 -14.24 -26.06 -15.40
CA PHE A 5 -14.33 -25.51 -16.75
C PHE A 5 -14.65 -24.01 -16.67
N LYS A 6 -13.79 -23.17 -17.27
CA LYS A 6 -13.97 -21.72 -17.34
C LYS A 6 -14.56 -21.37 -18.71
N ASN A 7 -15.74 -20.76 -18.71
CA ASN A 7 -16.47 -20.39 -19.93
C ASN A 7 -15.76 -19.19 -20.62
N PHE A 8 -15.44 -19.33 -21.91
CA PHE A 8 -14.53 -18.43 -22.68
C PHE A 8 -15.12 -17.09 -23.12
N TYR A 9 -16.43 -16.86 -23.01
CA TYR A 9 -17.06 -15.60 -23.42
C TYR A 9 -16.79 -14.41 -22.48
N PHE A 10 -16.14 -14.66 -21.35
CA PHE A 10 -15.88 -13.70 -20.27
C PHE A 10 -14.40 -13.29 -20.19
N GLN A 11 -13.72 -13.17 -21.32
CA GLN A 11 -12.25 -13.07 -21.36
C GLN A 11 -11.72 -11.67 -20.98
N SER A 12 -12.28 -10.59 -21.55
CA SER A 12 -11.74 -9.22 -21.42
C SER A 12 -11.62 -8.74 -19.96
N ARG A 13 -12.72 -8.76 -19.19
CA ARG A 13 -12.74 -8.29 -17.79
C ARG A 13 -11.93 -9.17 -16.84
N SER A 14 -11.74 -10.45 -17.19
CA SER A 14 -10.91 -11.37 -16.41
C SER A 14 -9.43 -11.00 -16.44
N TYR A 15 -8.94 -10.37 -17.53
CA TYR A 15 -7.59 -9.83 -17.61
C TYR A 15 -7.38 -8.64 -16.67
N ILE A 16 -8.39 -7.78 -16.45
CA ILE A 16 -8.33 -6.68 -15.48
C ILE A 16 -8.18 -7.22 -14.05
N GLY A 17 -8.93 -8.26 -13.69
CA GLY A 17 -8.76 -8.93 -12.40
C GLY A 17 -7.38 -9.55 -12.23
N LEU A 18 -6.87 -10.21 -13.27
CA LEU A 18 -5.52 -10.80 -13.29
C LEU A 18 -4.42 -9.73 -13.13
N LEU A 19 -4.56 -8.60 -13.83
CA LEU A 19 -3.66 -7.45 -13.71
C LEU A 19 -3.68 -6.88 -12.29
N GLY A 20 -4.86 -6.75 -11.68
CA GLY A 20 -4.99 -6.31 -10.27
C GLY A 20 -4.25 -7.24 -9.29
N VAL A 21 -4.33 -8.55 -9.49
CA VAL A 21 -3.58 -9.53 -8.66
C VAL A 21 -2.08 -9.43 -8.90
N PHE A 22 -1.63 -9.25 -10.14
CA PHE A 22 -0.20 -9.03 -10.43
C PHE A 22 0.32 -7.74 -9.77
N LEU A 23 -0.45 -6.66 -9.78
CA LEU A 23 -0.10 -5.42 -9.08
C LEU A 23 0.05 -5.65 -7.56
N LEU A 24 -0.85 -6.42 -6.94
CA LEU A 24 -0.74 -6.79 -5.52
C LEU A 24 0.55 -7.55 -5.21
N ILE A 25 0.96 -8.49 -6.07
CA ILE A 25 2.20 -9.26 -5.88
C ILE A 25 3.42 -8.33 -5.99
N ILE A 26 3.44 -7.44 -6.99
CA ILE A 26 4.52 -6.47 -7.17
C ILE A 26 4.61 -5.55 -5.94
N LEU A 27 3.48 -5.10 -5.39
CA LEU A 27 3.45 -4.28 -4.18
C LEU A 27 4.09 -5.00 -2.98
N VAL A 28 3.78 -6.28 -2.75
CA VAL A 28 4.38 -7.05 -1.64
C VAL A 28 5.89 -7.16 -1.80
N ILE A 29 6.39 -7.37 -3.02
CA ILE A 29 7.83 -7.43 -3.30
C ILE A 29 8.49 -6.08 -3.00
N ILE A 30 7.86 -4.97 -3.41
CA ILE A 30 8.37 -3.62 -3.12
C ILE A 30 8.40 -3.36 -1.61
N TYR A 31 7.35 -3.73 -0.86
CA TYR A 31 7.33 -3.59 0.60
C TYR A 31 8.43 -4.41 1.28
N SER A 32 8.66 -5.64 0.83
CA SER A 32 9.76 -6.48 1.33
C SER A 32 11.12 -5.83 1.08
N PHE A 33 11.32 -5.23 -0.09
CA PHE A 33 12.55 -4.52 -0.43
C PHE A 33 12.76 -3.27 0.43
N ILE A 34 11.71 -2.48 0.67
CA ILE A 34 11.77 -1.31 1.57
C ILE A 34 12.14 -1.74 2.99
N TYR A 35 11.54 -2.82 3.49
CA TYR A 35 11.87 -3.37 4.80
C TYR A 35 13.32 -3.88 4.87
N GLY A 36 13.80 -4.57 3.84
CA GLY A 36 15.21 -4.98 3.74
C GLY A 36 16.19 -3.80 3.68
N SER A 37 15.81 -2.71 3.01
CA SER A 37 16.57 -1.45 2.94
C SER A 37 16.77 -0.84 4.33
N TYR A 38 15.72 -0.90 5.16
CA TYR A 38 15.74 -0.41 6.53
C TYR A 38 16.77 -1.15 7.42
N TYR A 39 16.83 -2.48 7.33
CA TYR A 39 17.78 -3.28 8.12
C TYR A 39 19.22 -3.19 7.61
N SER A 40 19.41 -3.01 6.31
CA SER A 40 20.75 -2.92 5.70
C SER A 40 21.41 -1.55 5.91
N VAL A 41 20.75 -0.61 6.60
CA VAL A 41 21.22 0.78 6.81
C VAL A 41 21.70 1.40 5.48
N SER A 42 21.01 1.07 4.39
CA SER A 42 21.25 1.71 3.11
C SER A 42 20.60 3.10 3.16
N TYR A 43 21.44 4.14 3.16
CA TYR A 43 21.01 5.53 3.27
C TYR A 43 20.20 5.95 2.04
N ASN A 44 18.87 5.78 2.12
CA ASN A 44 17.96 6.44 1.22
C ASN A 44 17.28 7.59 1.97
N SER A 45 17.71 8.82 1.68
CA SER A 45 17.24 10.04 2.35
C SER A 45 15.74 10.29 2.23
N LEU A 46 15.08 9.63 1.26
CA LEU A 46 13.65 9.77 0.95
C LEU A 46 12.83 8.51 1.31
N SER A 47 13.34 7.66 2.18
CA SER A 47 12.78 6.33 2.47
C SER A 47 11.32 6.36 2.97
N VAL A 48 10.93 7.35 3.79
CA VAL A 48 9.53 7.51 4.24
C VAL A 48 8.60 7.89 3.08
N LEU A 49 9.07 8.74 2.16
CA LEU A 49 8.29 9.18 0.99
C LEU A 49 8.05 8.02 0.02
N TRP A 50 9.04 7.15 -0.16
CA TRP A 50 8.89 5.92 -0.96
C TRP A 50 7.82 4.99 -0.39
N PHE A 51 7.77 4.82 0.94
CA PHE A 51 6.71 4.03 1.58
C PHE A 51 5.32 4.59 1.29
N LEU A 52 5.16 5.92 1.36
CA LEU A 52 3.90 6.59 1.10
C LEU A 52 3.47 6.46 -0.37
N ALA A 53 4.41 6.61 -1.31
CA ALA A 53 4.15 6.41 -2.74
C ALA A 53 3.67 4.98 -3.04
N VAL A 54 4.25 3.96 -2.41
CA VAL A 54 3.86 2.56 -2.59
C VAL A 54 2.47 2.29 -1.98
N ALA A 55 2.16 2.91 -0.84
CA ALA A 55 0.83 2.83 -0.23
C ALA A 55 -0.27 3.34 -1.17
N SER A 56 -0.03 4.44 -1.89
CA SER A 56 -0.98 5.01 -2.85
C SER A 56 -1.40 4.03 -3.95
N ILE A 57 -0.44 3.24 -4.46
CA ILE A 57 -0.64 2.29 -5.55
C ILE A 57 -1.49 1.08 -5.11
N SER A 58 -1.50 0.77 -3.81
CA SER A 58 -2.27 -0.36 -3.26
C SER A 58 -3.79 -0.20 -3.45
N SER A 59 -4.31 1.01 -3.32
CA SER A 59 -5.75 1.30 -3.48
C SER A 59 -6.24 0.99 -4.90
N TYR A 60 -5.46 1.34 -5.92
CA TYR A 60 -5.75 1.06 -7.32
C TYR A 60 -5.72 -0.44 -7.63
N SER A 61 -4.81 -1.19 -7.01
CA SER A 61 -4.73 -2.64 -7.18
C SER A 61 -5.99 -3.37 -6.65
N LEU A 62 -6.54 -2.91 -5.53
CA LEU A 62 -7.79 -3.42 -4.94
C LEU A 62 -9.01 -3.13 -5.84
N LEU A 63 -9.08 -1.93 -6.43
CA LEU A 63 -10.13 -1.57 -7.39
C LEU A 63 -10.09 -2.45 -8.64
N CYS A 64 -8.91 -2.66 -9.22
CA CYS A 64 -8.74 -3.50 -10.41
C CYS A 64 -9.10 -4.97 -10.13
N ALA A 65 -8.70 -5.51 -8.97
CA ALA A 65 -9.06 -6.87 -8.57
C ALA A 65 -10.58 -7.04 -8.41
N GLY A 66 -11.25 -6.05 -7.82
CA GLY A 66 -12.69 -6.03 -7.65
C GLY A 66 -13.47 -5.95 -8.97
N TRP A 67 -13.00 -5.13 -9.92
CA TRP A 67 -13.66 -4.97 -11.22
C TRP A 67 -13.61 -6.22 -12.10
N GLY A 68 -12.66 -7.13 -11.86
CA GLY A 68 -12.57 -8.41 -12.56
C GLY A 68 -13.63 -9.45 -12.15
N SER A 69 -14.43 -9.18 -11.12
CA SER A 69 -15.42 -10.12 -10.58
C SER A 69 -16.83 -9.89 -11.13
N TYR A 70 -17.49 -10.98 -11.55
CA TYR A 70 -18.76 -10.96 -12.30
C TYR A 70 -20.02 -10.68 -11.45
N ASN A 71 -19.89 -9.90 -10.38
CA ASN A 71 -21.02 -9.63 -9.48
C ASN A 71 -21.02 -8.18 -8.98
N ASN A 72 -22.17 -7.51 -9.08
CA ASN A 72 -22.36 -6.14 -8.62
C ASN A 72 -22.02 -5.97 -7.13
N TYR A 73 -22.29 -7.01 -6.32
CA TYR A 73 -21.93 -7.03 -4.89
C TYR A 73 -20.42 -7.02 -4.64
N SER A 74 -19.67 -7.76 -5.45
CA SER A 74 -18.21 -7.85 -5.32
C SER A 74 -17.54 -6.56 -5.76
N PHE A 75 -18.06 -5.92 -6.81
CA PHE A 75 -17.62 -4.59 -7.22
C PHE A 75 -17.88 -3.53 -6.14
N LEU A 76 -19.11 -3.44 -5.62
CA LEU A 76 -19.45 -2.52 -4.52
C LEU A 76 -18.58 -2.74 -3.27
N SER A 77 -18.28 -4.00 -2.95
CA SER A 77 -17.36 -4.33 -1.86
C SER A 77 -15.96 -3.78 -2.10
N SER A 78 -15.39 -3.99 -3.29
CA SER A 78 -14.05 -3.50 -3.62
C SER A 78 -13.93 -1.97 -3.60
N VAL A 79 -14.97 -1.26 -4.06
CA VAL A 79 -15.01 0.21 -4.02
C VAL A 79 -14.99 0.71 -2.57
N ARG A 80 -15.76 0.09 -1.68
CA ARG A 80 -15.73 0.44 -0.24
C ARG A 80 -14.36 0.19 0.39
N CYS A 81 -13.73 -0.94 0.08
CA CYS A 81 -12.37 -1.23 0.58
C CYS A 81 -11.34 -0.21 0.07
N ALA A 82 -11.43 0.19 -1.19
CA ALA A 82 -10.51 1.16 -1.78
C ALA A 82 -10.68 2.57 -1.18
N PHE A 83 -11.92 3.02 -0.96
CA PHE A 83 -12.15 4.29 -0.25
C PHE A 83 -11.62 4.23 1.19
N GLY A 84 -11.80 3.10 1.88
CA GLY A 84 -11.20 2.86 3.18
C GLY A 84 -9.68 3.02 3.15
N SER A 85 -8.97 2.34 2.23
CA SER A 85 -7.51 2.45 2.12
C SER A 85 -7.04 3.87 1.81
N VAL A 86 -7.73 4.60 0.93
CA VAL A 86 -7.38 6.00 0.59
C VAL A 86 -7.57 6.93 1.80
N SER A 87 -8.63 6.73 2.59
CA SER A 87 -8.84 7.53 3.81
C SER A 87 -7.73 7.32 4.85
N PHE A 88 -7.28 6.06 5.04
CA PHE A 88 -6.16 5.76 5.91
C PHE A 88 -4.85 6.36 5.38
N GLU A 89 -4.63 6.35 4.07
CA GLU A 89 -3.45 6.96 3.45
C GLU A 89 -3.37 8.46 3.70
N ALA A 90 -4.48 9.19 3.55
CA ALA A 90 -4.54 10.62 3.85
C ALA A 90 -4.20 10.91 5.32
N CYS A 91 -4.70 10.10 6.26
CA CYS A 91 -4.34 10.19 7.67
C CYS A 91 -2.84 9.94 7.89
N PHE A 92 -2.28 8.88 7.28
CA PHE A 92 -0.85 8.58 7.36
C PHE A 92 0.02 9.70 6.80
N MET A 93 -0.39 10.34 5.70
CA MET A 93 0.32 11.48 5.13
C MET A 93 0.41 12.65 6.11
N CYS A 94 -0.69 12.97 6.80
CA CYS A 94 -0.67 14.01 7.84
C CYS A 94 0.32 13.66 8.95
N VAL A 95 0.30 12.42 9.46
CA VAL A 95 1.20 11.97 10.52
C VAL A 95 2.67 12.05 10.07
N VAL A 96 2.98 11.60 8.85
CA VAL A 96 4.34 11.66 8.28
C VAL A 96 4.85 13.10 8.17
N ILE A 97 4.00 14.05 7.78
CA ILE A 97 4.36 15.47 7.69
C ILE A 97 4.69 16.03 9.08
N PHE A 98 3.85 15.76 10.08
CA PHE A 98 4.15 16.16 11.47
C PHE A 98 5.46 15.56 11.97
N CYS A 99 5.70 14.29 11.69
CA CYS A 99 6.96 13.61 11.97
C CYS A 99 8.14 14.34 11.33
N SER A 100 8.07 14.59 10.02
CA SER A 100 9.16 15.24 9.28
C SER A 100 9.47 16.66 9.79
N LEU A 101 8.44 17.41 10.21
CA LEU A 101 8.64 18.73 10.83
C LEU A 101 9.42 18.65 12.14
N CYS A 102 9.22 17.61 12.95
CA CYS A 102 9.95 17.42 14.21
C CYS A 102 11.42 17.04 14.01
N TYR A 103 11.73 16.23 12.98
CA TYR A 103 13.09 15.71 12.75
C TYR A 103 13.87 16.46 11.66
N CYS A 104 13.22 17.34 10.90
CA CYS A 104 13.76 18.00 9.71
C CYS A 104 14.41 17.05 8.68
N SER A 105 14.05 15.76 8.72
CA SER A 105 14.53 14.75 7.78
C SER A 105 13.40 13.77 7.40
N TYR A 106 13.56 13.12 6.25
CA TYR A 106 12.64 12.09 5.72
C TYR A 106 13.24 10.68 5.78
N ASN A 107 14.32 10.51 6.56
CA ASN A 107 15.10 9.29 6.61
C ASN A 107 14.61 8.41 7.76
N LEU A 108 14.16 7.19 7.45
CA LEU A 108 13.65 6.21 8.42
C LEU A 108 14.65 5.91 9.57
N ILE A 109 15.95 6.02 9.30
CA ILE A 109 17.00 5.71 10.27
C ILE A 109 17.08 6.78 11.37
N ASP A 110 16.87 8.06 11.03
CA ASP A 110 16.92 9.16 12.00
C ASP A 110 15.79 9.03 13.03
N PHE A 111 14.61 8.55 12.60
CA PHE A 111 13.47 8.25 13.49
C PHE A 111 13.80 7.18 14.54
N TYR A 112 14.66 6.20 14.20
CA TYR A 112 15.03 5.13 15.13
C TYR A 112 15.94 5.63 16.25
N TYR A 113 16.90 6.51 15.91
CA TYR A 113 17.82 7.07 16.90
C TYR A 113 17.13 8.05 17.86
N SER A 114 16.06 8.71 17.43
CA SER A 114 15.32 9.67 18.25
C SER A 114 14.24 9.02 19.12
N CYS A 115 14.67 8.24 20.10
CA CYS A 115 13.80 7.47 21.00
C CYS A 115 12.78 8.33 21.79
N TRP A 116 13.15 9.57 22.14
CA TRP A 116 12.30 10.47 22.97
C TRP A 116 11.14 11.11 22.20
N TRP A 117 11.36 11.52 20.96
CA TRP A 117 10.32 12.15 20.14
C TRP A 117 9.34 11.09 19.59
N SER A 118 9.80 9.85 19.39
CA SER A 118 8.96 8.69 19.04
C SER A 118 7.88 8.40 20.10
N LEU A 119 8.22 8.52 21.39
CA LEU A 119 7.27 8.39 22.50
C LEU A 119 6.15 9.44 22.49
N LEU A 120 6.44 10.65 21.99
CA LEU A 120 5.48 11.76 21.86
C LEU A 120 4.54 11.60 20.65
N LEU A 121 4.92 10.78 19.67
CA LEU A 121 4.13 10.45 18.49
C LEU A 121 3.20 9.25 18.71
N PHE A 122 3.45 8.42 19.73
CA PHE A 122 2.61 7.29 20.12
C PHE A 122 1.13 7.62 20.44
N PRO A 123 0.76 8.78 21.02
CA PRO A 123 -0.65 9.14 21.18
C PRO A 123 -1.33 9.66 19.90
N LEU A 124 -0.56 9.91 18.83
CA LEU A 124 -1.05 10.50 17.57
C LEU A 124 -1.24 9.45 16.46
N ILE A 125 -0.83 8.21 16.70
CA ILE A 125 -0.97 7.01 15.85
C ILE A 125 -1.91 6.01 16.53
#